data_AF-A0A7Y2EC37-F1
#
_entry.id   AF-A0A7Y2EC37-F1
#
_cell.length_a   1.000
_cell.length_b   1.000
_cell.length_c   1.000
_cell.angle_alpha   90.00
_cell.angle_beta   90.00
_cell.angle_gamma   90.00
#
_symmetry.space_group_name_H-M   'P 1'
#
loop_
_entity.id
_entity.type
_entity.pdbx_description
1 polymer ?
#
loop_
_entity_poly.entity_id
_entity_poly.type
_entity_poly.pdbx_seq_one_letter_code
_entity_poly.pdbx_strand_id
1 'polypeptide(L)'
;MRRQQRLLSLVIVGLFVSGTFNFAEARPPIRSDFFSQYPSTVDTQLDDLPSDTKHCGVCHFDFSGAGRRNPYGVAMEALIQLGFSNQDALLALEDLDSDGDGFSNLEEITNSLFNNTPTFPGLSETNVGTISQIPQVEVDPYLAPFGSADVTPPVVTLLFPNGGETVQAPGTLFVTYTASDANGIAHMNVYLSDDGGATFKQLVRGAPDGGSVSAFIPNLPGSQSLIRIEAVDNAGNPGSDDSNATFTILAQPGRVPSTLADLDLSGTQPFEGAVLEDPTTHCVSCHGNYDATHEPWETWQGSMMGQAARDPLFFAAVAIAEQDAPGAGDLCLRCHTPGGWQEGRSLDASGGQLTAKDRQGVQCDSCHRMVDHDYVPGVSPV
;
A
#
# COMPACT_ATOMS: atom_id res chain seq x y z
N MET A 1 -92.92 31.59 -27.05
CA MET A 1 -92.87 31.02 -25.69
C MET A 1 -92.21 29.64 -25.71
N ARG A 2 -90.92 29.55 -25.36
CA ARG A 2 -90.31 28.50 -24.50
C ARG A 2 -88.80 28.71 -24.48
N ARG A 3 -88.25 28.70 -23.27
CA ARG A 3 -86.93 29.20 -22.85
C ARG A 3 -85.79 28.28 -23.28
N GLN A 4 -84.67 28.91 -23.65
CA GLN A 4 -83.34 28.30 -23.66
C GLN A 4 -82.90 27.98 -22.22
N GLN A 5 -82.33 26.79 -22.00
CA GLN A 5 -81.48 26.52 -20.85
C GLN A 5 -80.19 25.88 -21.34
N ARG A 6 -79.09 26.62 -21.17
CA ARG A 6 -77.71 26.17 -21.37
C ARG A 6 -77.27 25.49 -20.07
N LEU A 7 -76.80 24.25 -20.13
CA LEU A 7 -76.10 23.59 -19.02
C LEU A 7 -74.63 24.03 -19.07
N LEU A 8 -74.22 24.74 -18.02
CA LEU A 8 -72.84 25.14 -17.74
C LEU A 8 -72.13 23.96 -17.05
N SER A 9 -71.01 23.51 -17.60
CA SER A 9 -70.09 22.58 -16.93
C SER A 9 -69.33 23.31 -15.82
N LEU A 10 -69.43 22.81 -14.59
CA LEU A 10 -68.65 23.28 -13.44
C LEU A 10 -67.23 22.72 -13.55
N VAL A 11 -66.23 23.56 -13.80
CA VAL A 11 -64.81 23.22 -13.63
C VAL A 11 -64.42 23.56 -12.19
N ILE A 12 -64.16 22.54 -11.39
CA ILE A 12 -63.57 22.69 -10.05
C ILE A 12 -62.07 22.96 -10.25
N VAL A 13 -61.65 24.21 -10.06
CA VAL A 13 -60.24 24.57 -9.95
C VAL A 13 -59.79 24.21 -8.53
N GLY A 14 -59.10 23.09 -8.40
CA GLY A 14 -58.42 22.72 -7.16
C GLY A 14 -57.22 23.66 -6.94
N LEU A 15 -57.28 24.46 -5.89
CA LEU A 15 -56.18 25.29 -5.42
C LEU A 15 -55.08 24.36 -4.86
N PHE A 16 -54.08 24.01 -5.66
CA PHE A 16 -52.87 23.34 -5.18
C PHE A 16 -52.06 24.35 -4.37
N VAL A 17 -52.14 24.24 -3.05
CA VAL A 17 -51.16 24.85 -2.15
C VAL A 17 -49.85 24.11 -2.36
N SER A 18 -48.94 24.70 -3.12
CA SER A 18 -47.56 24.23 -3.25
C SER A 18 -46.86 24.40 -1.91
N GLY A 19 -46.94 23.38 -1.07
CA GLY A 19 -46.07 23.23 0.08
C GLY A 19 -44.63 23.12 -0.41
N THR A 20 -43.77 24.00 0.08
CA THR A 20 -42.31 23.86 -0.06
C THR A 20 -41.90 22.58 0.67
N PHE A 21 -41.66 21.50 -0.07
CA PHE A 21 -40.96 20.35 0.47
C PHE A 21 -39.51 20.77 0.66
N ASN A 22 -39.10 20.98 1.91
CA ASN A 22 -37.68 20.98 2.25
C ASN A 22 -37.18 19.56 1.98
N PHE A 23 -36.40 19.37 0.93
CA PHE A 23 -35.59 18.16 0.81
C PHE A 23 -34.68 18.13 2.03
N ALA A 24 -34.80 17.10 2.85
CA ALA A 24 -33.81 16.83 3.87
C ALA A 24 -32.52 16.45 3.13
N GLU A 25 -31.59 17.39 3.00
CA GLU A 25 -30.24 17.05 2.58
C GLU A 25 -29.66 16.08 3.60
N ALA A 26 -29.20 14.92 3.12
CA ALA A 26 -28.44 14.00 3.96
C ALA A 26 -27.17 14.73 4.43
N ARG A 27 -26.81 14.55 5.71
CA ARG A 27 -25.57 15.12 6.24
C ARG A 27 -24.38 14.59 5.41
N PRO A 28 -23.34 15.42 5.16
CA PRO A 28 -22.14 14.98 4.49
C PRO A 28 -21.56 13.70 5.15
N PRO A 29 -21.15 12.68 4.37
CA PRO A 29 -20.69 11.38 4.89
C PRO A 29 -19.24 11.42 5.42
N ILE A 30 -18.81 12.54 6.01
CA ILE A 30 -17.41 12.76 6.43
C ILE A 30 -16.92 11.65 7.37
N ARG A 31 -17.79 11.19 8.28
CA ARG A 31 -17.45 10.11 9.21
C ARG A 31 -17.13 8.80 8.50
N SER A 32 -17.98 8.36 7.56
CA SER A 32 -17.71 7.12 6.82
C SER A 32 -16.48 7.26 5.95
N ASP A 33 -16.24 8.44 5.39
CA ASP A 33 -15.06 8.70 4.56
C ASP A 33 -13.78 8.69 5.42
N PHE A 34 -13.83 9.18 6.66
CA PHE A 34 -12.74 9.11 7.63
C PHE A 34 -12.32 7.66 7.89
N PHE A 35 -13.25 6.78 8.26
CA PHE A 35 -12.92 5.37 8.52
C PHE A 35 -12.57 4.59 7.25
N SER A 36 -13.03 5.05 6.08
CA SER A 36 -12.56 4.50 4.80
C SER A 36 -11.11 4.91 4.50
N GLN A 37 -10.71 6.11 4.90
CA GLN A 37 -9.34 6.61 4.74
C GLN A 37 -8.39 6.00 5.77
N TYR A 38 -8.85 5.78 7.00
CA TYR A 38 -8.08 5.19 8.10
C TYR A 38 -8.73 3.91 8.64
N PRO A 39 -8.67 2.78 7.91
CA PRO A 39 -9.33 1.54 8.33
C PRO A 39 -8.85 0.99 9.68
N SER A 40 -7.61 1.32 10.09
CA SER A 40 -7.04 0.92 11.38
C SER A 40 -7.73 1.55 12.59
N THR A 41 -8.54 2.60 12.40
CA THR A 41 -9.25 3.27 13.50
C THR A 41 -10.66 2.73 13.73
N VAL A 42 -11.13 1.76 12.93
CA VAL A 42 -12.41 1.08 13.16
C VAL A 42 -12.36 0.29 14.47
N ASP A 43 -13.45 0.31 15.23
CA ASP A 43 -13.57 -0.32 16.57
C ASP A 43 -12.57 0.25 17.63
N THR A 44 -11.97 1.42 17.37
CA THR A 44 -11.14 2.15 18.35
C THR A 44 -11.93 3.25 19.06
N GLN A 45 -11.32 3.94 20.01
CA GLN A 45 -11.87 5.12 20.70
C GLN A 45 -12.29 6.27 19.78
N LEU A 46 -11.83 6.33 18.53
CA LEU A 46 -12.30 7.31 17.55
C LEU A 46 -13.65 6.90 16.92
N ASP A 47 -13.94 5.59 16.89
CA ASP A 47 -15.17 4.99 16.36
C ASP A 47 -16.21 4.82 17.47
N ASP A 48 -15.81 4.19 18.57
CA ASP A 48 -16.64 3.72 19.66
C ASP A 48 -16.05 4.05 21.05
N LEU A 49 -16.88 4.70 21.88
CA LEU A 49 -16.63 4.88 23.32
C LEU A 49 -17.66 4.09 24.14
N PRO A 50 -17.35 3.73 25.40
CA PRO A 50 -18.26 2.96 26.25
C PRO A 50 -19.68 3.54 26.35
N SER A 51 -19.81 4.88 26.36
CA SER A 51 -21.11 5.55 26.45
C SER A 51 -21.82 5.76 25.12
N ASP A 52 -21.12 5.72 23.99
CA ASP A 52 -21.72 5.88 22.66
C ASP A 52 -20.85 5.26 21.57
N THR A 53 -21.47 4.36 20.82
CA THR A 53 -20.87 3.76 19.63
C THR A 53 -21.20 4.64 18.44
N LYS A 54 -20.24 4.84 17.55
CA LYS A 54 -20.39 5.66 16.34
C LYS A 54 -20.61 7.15 16.58
N HIS A 55 -19.94 7.70 17.57
CA HIS A 55 -19.93 9.14 17.84
C HIS A 55 -19.26 9.95 16.72
N CYS A 56 -19.36 11.29 16.83
CA CYS A 56 -18.79 12.27 15.90
C CYS A 56 -17.65 13.11 16.52
N GLY A 57 -17.08 12.61 17.63
CA GLY A 57 -16.08 13.29 18.47
C GLY A 57 -14.79 13.70 17.76
N VAL A 58 -14.43 13.05 16.64
CA VAL A 58 -13.28 13.43 15.81
C VAL A 58 -13.39 14.87 15.32
N CYS A 59 -14.60 15.33 14.94
CA CYS A 59 -14.84 16.66 14.38
C CYS A 59 -15.65 17.60 15.29
N HIS A 60 -16.30 17.09 16.33
CA HIS A 60 -17.28 17.83 17.11
C HIS A 60 -17.00 17.77 18.61
N PHE A 61 -17.24 18.88 19.31
CA PHE A 61 -17.30 18.89 20.78
C PHE A 61 -18.55 18.18 21.30
N ASP A 62 -19.67 18.28 20.57
CA ASP A 62 -20.86 17.47 20.85
C ASP A 62 -20.79 16.16 20.06
N PHE A 63 -20.62 15.06 20.79
CA PHE A 63 -20.34 13.75 20.20
C PHE A 63 -21.52 13.17 19.40
N SER A 64 -22.73 13.76 19.46
CA SER A 64 -23.85 13.42 18.56
C SER A 64 -23.71 13.99 17.14
N GLY A 65 -22.66 14.78 16.88
CA GLY A 65 -22.40 15.41 15.58
C GLY A 65 -23.22 16.68 15.32
N ALA A 66 -23.74 17.28 16.39
CA ALA A 66 -24.39 18.59 16.34
C ALA A 66 -23.43 19.68 16.87
N GLY A 67 -23.87 20.95 16.84
CA GLY A 67 -23.19 22.02 17.55
C GLY A 67 -21.82 22.41 16.99
N ARG A 68 -20.96 22.94 17.88
CA ARG A 68 -19.66 23.52 17.53
C ARG A 68 -18.65 22.42 17.19
N ARG A 69 -17.88 22.64 16.12
CA ARG A 69 -16.76 21.79 15.73
C ARG A 69 -15.53 22.03 16.61
N ASN A 70 -14.76 20.98 16.83
CA ASN A 70 -13.43 21.09 17.41
C ASN A 70 -12.44 21.65 16.35
N PRO A 71 -11.21 22.04 16.71
CA PRO A 71 -10.22 22.55 15.76
C PRO A 71 -10.03 21.68 14.50
N TYR A 72 -9.91 20.35 14.64
CA TYR A 72 -9.85 19.43 13.50
C TYR A 72 -11.07 19.55 12.58
N GLY A 73 -12.27 19.52 13.15
CA GLY A 73 -13.51 19.68 12.41
C GLY A 73 -13.66 21.05 11.74
N VAL A 74 -13.15 22.12 12.34
CA VAL A 74 -13.12 23.47 11.75
C VAL A 74 -12.19 23.50 10.54
N ALA A 75 -11.00 22.90 10.64
CA ALA A 75 -10.05 22.80 9.54
C ALA A 75 -10.64 21.98 8.37
N MET A 76 -11.29 20.86 8.68
CA MET A 76 -12.03 20.05 7.71
C MET A 76 -13.13 20.86 7.01
N GLU A 77 -13.93 21.62 7.77
CA GLU A 77 -14.98 22.47 7.18
C GLU A 77 -14.42 23.56 6.27
N ALA A 78 -13.29 24.16 6.63
CA ALA A 78 -12.64 25.17 5.80
C ALA A 78 -12.21 24.60 4.44
N LEU A 79 -11.63 23.40 4.40
CA LEU A 79 -11.23 22.73 3.17
C LEU A 79 -12.43 22.35 2.29
N ILE A 80 -13.48 21.80 2.90
CA ILE A 80 -14.73 21.50 2.18
C ILE A 80 -15.33 22.78 1.57
N GLN A 81 -15.32 23.91 2.30
CA GLN A 81 -15.79 25.20 1.79
C GLN A 81 -14.94 25.75 0.62
N LEU A 82 -13.67 25.34 0.54
CA LEU A 82 -12.79 25.63 -0.60
C LEU A 82 -13.02 24.69 -1.80
N GLY A 83 -13.95 23.74 -1.69
CA GLY A 83 -14.34 22.83 -2.77
C GLY A 83 -13.58 21.51 -2.81
N PHE A 84 -12.83 21.17 -1.76
CA PHE A 84 -12.19 19.86 -1.65
C PHE A 84 -13.22 18.76 -1.45
N SER A 85 -12.94 17.56 -1.98
CA SER A 85 -13.69 16.36 -1.57
C SER A 85 -13.37 16.01 -0.11
N ASN A 86 -14.20 15.18 0.53
CA ASN A 86 -13.92 14.74 1.90
C ASN A 86 -12.56 14.03 2.00
N GLN A 87 -12.23 13.20 1.01
CA GLN A 87 -10.97 12.46 1.01
C GLN A 87 -9.75 13.38 0.82
N ASP A 88 -9.82 14.32 -0.13
CA ASP A 88 -8.73 15.28 -0.34
C ASP A 88 -8.54 16.19 0.88
N ALA A 89 -9.64 16.55 1.56
CA ALA A 89 -9.58 17.35 2.78
C ALA A 89 -8.95 16.57 3.93
N LEU A 90 -9.27 15.29 4.11
CA LEU A 90 -8.65 14.43 5.14
C LEU A 90 -7.14 14.32 4.93
N LEU A 91 -6.71 14.06 3.69
CA LEU A 91 -5.29 14.00 3.32
C LEU A 91 -4.58 15.33 3.56
N ALA A 92 -5.21 16.45 3.20
CA ALA A 92 -4.62 17.78 3.40
C ALA A 92 -4.49 18.18 4.87
N LEU A 93 -5.15 17.48 5.80
CA LEU A 93 -5.03 17.71 7.23
C LEU A 93 -3.94 16.85 7.89
N GLU A 94 -3.42 15.81 7.24
CA GLU A 94 -2.52 14.82 7.88
C GLU A 94 -1.33 15.45 8.61
N ASP A 95 -0.67 16.43 8.00
CA ASP A 95 0.52 17.09 8.53
C ASP A 95 0.23 18.27 9.49
N LEU A 96 -1.04 18.61 9.72
CA LEU A 96 -1.41 19.69 10.63
C LEU A 96 -1.51 19.19 12.06
N ASP A 97 -1.09 20.01 13.01
CA ASP A 97 -1.40 19.86 14.44
C ASP A 97 -2.63 20.73 14.74
N SER A 98 -3.82 20.11 14.78
CA SER A 98 -5.06 20.90 14.84
C SER A 98 -5.35 21.44 16.24
N ASP A 99 -4.93 20.75 17.31
CA ASP A 99 -5.25 21.14 18.68
C ASP A 99 -4.07 21.71 19.48
N GLY A 100 -2.89 21.73 18.87
CA GLY A 100 -1.69 22.45 19.31
C GLY A 100 -0.89 21.70 20.36
N ASP A 101 -1.01 20.37 20.44
CA ASP A 101 -0.35 19.54 21.45
C ASP A 101 1.09 19.11 21.04
N GLY A 102 1.47 19.39 19.79
CA GLY A 102 2.79 19.08 19.23
C GLY A 102 2.86 17.81 18.39
N PHE A 103 1.75 17.10 18.19
CA PHE A 103 1.63 15.96 17.29
C PHE A 103 0.80 16.31 16.06
N SER A 104 1.17 15.75 14.91
CA SER A 104 0.36 15.90 13.71
C SER A 104 -0.89 15.02 13.78
N ASN A 105 -1.96 15.42 13.08
CA ASN A 105 -3.19 14.65 13.00
C ASN A 105 -2.93 13.21 12.55
N LEU A 106 -2.02 12.98 11.59
CA LEU A 106 -1.68 11.64 11.12
C LEU A 106 -0.99 10.82 12.22
N GLU A 107 -0.11 11.43 13.00
CA GLU A 107 0.51 10.76 14.14
C GLU A 107 -0.56 10.34 15.15
N GLU A 108 -1.47 11.23 15.49
CA GLU A 108 -2.55 10.92 16.42
C GLU A 108 -3.50 9.82 15.92
N ILE A 109 -3.88 9.86 14.65
CA ILE A 109 -4.87 8.95 14.06
C ILE A 109 -4.28 7.56 13.79
N THR A 110 -3.00 7.46 13.40
CA THR A 110 -2.46 6.21 12.83
C THR A 110 -1.21 5.66 13.51
N ASN A 111 -0.52 6.45 14.32
CA ASN A 111 0.80 6.07 14.80
C ASN A 111 0.71 5.01 15.90
N SER A 112 0.93 3.75 15.56
CA SER A 112 0.93 2.61 16.49
C SER A 112 2.10 2.59 17.47
N LEU A 113 3.01 3.58 17.45
CA LEU A 113 4.11 3.67 18.39
C LEU A 113 3.64 3.98 19.80
N PHE A 114 2.59 4.76 19.95
CA PHE A 114 2.14 5.19 21.28
C PHE A 114 1.16 4.18 21.87
N ASN A 115 1.17 4.06 23.19
CA ASN A 115 0.35 3.06 23.88
C ASN A 115 -1.16 3.38 23.85
N ASN A 116 -1.51 4.63 23.54
CA ASN A 116 -2.86 5.15 23.63
C ASN A 116 -3.39 5.70 22.30
N THR A 117 -2.66 5.56 21.19
CA THR A 117 -3.17 5.90 19.86
C THR A 117 -4.16 4.82 19.38
N PRO A 118 -5.20 5.21 18.63
CA PRO A 118 -5.41 6.55 18.07
C PRO A 118 -5.94 7.61 19.05
N THR A 119 -5.39 8.82 19.05
CA THR A 119 -5.88 9.95 19.87
C THR A 119 -6.77 10.89 19.07
N PHE A 120 -7.53 11.74 19.76
CA PHE A 120 -8.48 12.65 19.12
C PHE A 120 -7.76 13.87 18.54
N PRO A 121 -7.63 14.02 17.21
CA PRO A 121 -6.77 15.02 16.57
C PRO A 121 -7.23 16.48 16.73
N GLY A 122 -8.31 16.71 17.46
CA GLY A 122 -8.90 18.01 17.68
C GLY A 122 -9.21 18.27 19.16
N LEU A 123 -8.84 17.38 20.07
CA LEU A 123 -9.19 17.49 21.48
C LEU A 123 -7.94 17.43 22.36
N SER A 124 -7.61 18.56 22.99
CA SER A 124 -6.51 18.67 23.92
C SER A 124 -6.99 18.95 25.35
N GLU A 125 -6.08 18.86 26.32
CA GLU A 125 -6.35 19.20 27.73
C GLU A 125 -7.01 20.58 27.90
N THR A 126 -6.72 21.52 26.99
CA THR A 126 -7.23 22.89 27.03
C THR A 126 -8.70 23.01 26.63
N ASN A 127 -9.21 22.07 25.83
CA ASN A 127 -10.52 22.19 25.19
C ASN A 127 -11.49 21.05 25.55
N VAL A 128 -10.99 19.94 26.10
CA VAL A 128 -11.79 18.74 26.43
C VAL A 128 -12.94 19.03 27.41
N GLY A 129 -12.79 20.02 28.30
CA GLY A 129 -13.87 20.44 29.22
C GLY A 129 -15.10 21.04 28.52
N THR A 130 -15.07 21.19 27.19
CA THR A 130 -16.18 21.69 26.38
C THR A 130 -16.98 20.59 25.67
N ILE A 131 -16.61 19.32 25.84
CA ILE A 131 -17.33 18.21 25.21
C ILE A 131 -18.71 17.96 25.83
N SER A 132 -19.62 17.37 25.06
CA SER A 132 -20.95 16.95 25.52
C SER A 132 -21.38 15.61 24.91
N GLN A 133 -22.44 15.03 25.48
CA GLN A 133 -23.00 13.69 25.18
C GLN A 133 -22.18 12.50 25.68
N ILE A 134 -20.90 12.70 26.02
CA ILE A 134 -20.02 11.65 26.56
C ILE A 134 -19.35 12.12 27.86
N PRO A 135 -19.13 11.24 28.85
CA PRO A 135 -18.30 11.54 30.00
C PRO A 135 -16.85 11.87 29.59
N GLN A 136 -16.32 13.01 30.04
CA GLN A 136 -14.94 13.43 29.76
C GLN A 136 -13.88 12.36 30.12
N VAL A 137 -14.11 11.60 31.18
CA VAL A 137 -13.20 10.52 31.60
C VAL A 137 -12.98 9.42 30.55
N GLU A 138 -13.89 9.27 29.58
CA GLU A 138 -13.74 8.33 28.46
C GLU A 138 -12.82 8.87 27.37
N VAL A 139 -12.60 10.19 27.34
CA VAL A 139 -11.79 10.90 26.33
C VAL A 139 -10.41 11.29 26.90
N ASP A 140 -10.31 11.58 28.20
CA ASP A 140 -9.08 12.03 28.86
C ASP A 140 -7.82 11.18 28.53
N PRO A 141 -7.88 9.83 28.41
CA PRO A 141 -6.72 9.01 28.03
C PRO A 141 -6.26 9.17 26.58
N TYR A 142 -7.02 9.86 25.73
CA TYR A 142 -6.84 9.89 24.28
C TYR A 142 -6.73 11.31 23.74
N LEU A 143 -6.24 12.25 24.55
CA LEU A 143 -6.09 13.67 24.20
C LEU A 143 -4.74 14.04 23.57
N ALA A 144 -3.74 13.18 23.71
CA ALA A 144 -2.41 13.35 23.15
C ALA A 144 -1.69 11.99 23.20
N PRO A 145 -0.86 11.64 22.21
CA PRO A 145 -0.03 10.45 22.27
C PRO A 145 0.90 10.46 23.51
N PHE A 146 0.88 9.39 24.31
CA PHE A 146 1.72 9.25 25.49
C PHE A 146 2.28 7.83 25.67
N GLY A 147 3.35 7.73 26.45
CA GLY A 147 4.11 6.50 26.64
C GLY A 147 5.28 6.42 25.65
N SER A 148 6.26 5.58 25.96
CA SER A 148 7.37 5.34 25.03
C SER A 148 6.84 4.60 23.81
N ALA A 149 7.12 5.13 22.62
CA ALA A 149 7.31 4.34 21.41
C ALA A 149 8.06 3.07 21.78
N ASP A 150 7.59 1.90 21.34
CA ASP A 150 8.48 0.74 21.40
C ASP A 150 9.78 1.11 20.66
N VAL A 151 10.89 0.98 21.37
CA VAL A 151 12.25 1.29 20.88
C VAL A 151 13.13 0.04 20.87
N THR A 152 12.55 -1.11 21.20
CA THR A 152 13.29 -2.38 21.27
C THR A 152 13.16 -3.05 19.92
N PRO A 153 14.25 -3.20 19.15
CA PRO A 153 14.14 -3.87 17.87
C PRO A 153 13.88 -5.38 18.02
N PRO A 154 13.28 -6.02 17.00
CA PRO A 154 13.15 -7.47 16.95
C PRO A 154 14.48 -8.19 17.14
N VAL A 155 14.45 -9.30 17.89
CA VAL A 155 15.58 -10.23 17.96
C VAL A 155 15.44 -11.24 16.84
N VAL A 156 16.40 -11.23 15.91
CA VAL A 156 16.45 -12.16 14.77
C VAL A 156 17.70 -13.03 14.87
N THR A 157 17.62 -14.29 14.45
CA THR A 157 18.77 -15.19 14.34
C THR A 157 18.67 -16.03 13.08
N LEU A 158 19.65 -15.91 12.20
CA LEU A 158 19.77 -16.70 10.99
C LEU A 158 20.38 -18.07 11.33
N LEU A 159 19.68 -19.13 10.95
CA LEU A 159 20.09 -20.51 11.22
C LEU A 159 20.72 -21.17 9.98
N PHE A 160 20.23 -20.85 8.78
CA PHE A 160 20.77 -21.38 7.53
C PHE A 160 20.39 -20.50 6.32
N PRO A 161 21.31 -20.28 5.35
CA PRO A 161 22.72 -20.66 5.38
C PRO A 161 23.50 -19.82 6.41
N ASN A 162 24.48 -20.45 7.06
CA ASN A 162 25.21 -19.82 8.16
C ASN A 162 26.73 -19.93 8.05
N GLY A 163 27.23 -20.41 6.91
CA GLY A 163 28.63 -20.33 6.52
C GLY A 163 29.24 -21.66 6.09
N GLY A 164 30.08 -21.59 5.06
CA GLY A 164 30.82 -22.73 4.50
C GLY A 164 30.00 -23.65 3.61
N GLU A 165 28.70 -23.39 3.41
CA GLU A 165 27.87 -24.17 2.49
C GLU A 165 28.33 -24.02 1.04
N THR A 166 27.94 -24.98 0.22
CA THR A 166 28.07 -24.88 -1.24
C THR A 166 26.68 -25.01 -1.85
N VAL A 167 26.21 -23.93 -2.46
CA VAL A 167 24.87 -23.79 -3.02
C VAL A 167 24.94 -23.87 -4.55
N GLN A 168 24.06 -24.70 -5.13
CA GLN A 168 23.85 -24.72 -6.57
C GLN A 168 22.91 -23.57 -6.92
N ALA A 169 23.31 -22.73 -7.87
CA ALA A 169 22.47 -21.68 -8.41
C ALA A 169 22.50 -21.73 -9.95
N PRO A 170 21.45 -21.23 -10.62
CA PRO A 170 20.22 -20.67 -10.08
C PRO A 170 19.34 -21.75 -9.45
N GLY A 171 18.63 -21.43 -8.37
CA GLY A 171 17.75 -22.39 -7.71
C GLY A 171 17.18 -21.94 -6.39
N THR A 172 16.19 -22.69 -5.90
CA THR A 172 15.55 -22.43 -4.62
C THR A 172 16.40 -22.93 -3.45
N LEU A 173 16.67 -22.04 -2.50
CA LEU A 173 17.26 -22.33 -1.19
C LEU A 173 16.23 -22.03 -0.10
N PHE A 174 16.09 -22.93 0.87
CA PHE A 174 15.29 -22.66 2.06
C PHE A 174 16.15 -21.93 3.09
N VAL A 175 15.77 -20.70 3.42
CA VAL A 175 16.42 -19.90 4.46
C VAL A 175 15.67 -20.14 5.77
N THR A 176 16.39 -20.50 6.84
CA THR A 176 15.79 -20.78 8.15
C THR A 176 16.31 -19.82 9.21
N TYR A 177 15.41 -19.40 10.11
CA TYR A 177 15.68 -18.36 11.10
C TYR A 177 14.65 -18.40 12.24
N THR A 178 14.97 -17.71 13.32
CA THR A 178 14.03 -17.34 14.38
C THR A 178 13.90 -15.82 14.43
N ALA A 179 12.70 -15.31 14.67
CA ALA A 179 12.49 -13.92 15.01
C ALA A 179 11.47 -13.81 16.15
N SER A 180 11.67 -12.81 17.01
CA SER A 180 10.75 -12.52 18.10
C SER A 180 10.83 -11.06 18.47
N ASP A 181 9.67 -10.48 18.71
CA ASP A 181 9.52 -9.16 19.30
C ASP A 181 8.35 -9.16 20.30
N ALA A 182 8.41 -8.34 21.34
CA ALA A 182 7.38 -8.30 22.37
C ALA A 182 6.06 -7.65 21.88
N ASN A 183 6.17 -6.74 20.92
CA ASN A 183 5.10 -5.94 20.33
C ASN A 183 4.73 -6.42 18.91
N GLY A 184 5.41 -7.46 18.42
CA GLY A 184 5.11 -8.14 17.17
C GLY A 184 5.90 -7.60 15.99
N ILE A 185 5.99 -8.42 14.94
CA ILE A 185 6.76 -8.12 13.74
C ILE A 185 5.81 -7.65 12.64
N ALA A 186 6.07 -6.49 12.04
CA ALA A 186 5.27 -5.94 10.95
C ALA A 186 5.59 -6.63 9.63
N HIS A 187 6.87 -6.81 9.34
CA HIS A 187 7.33 -7.53 8.15
C HIS A 187 8.77 -8.02 8.28
N MET A 188 9.13 -9.02 7.47
CA MET A 188 10.49 -9.52 7.34
C MET A 188 10.93 -9.63 5.88
N ASN A 189 12.21 -9.39 5.62
CA ASN A 189 12.81 -9.47 4.29
C ASN A 189 14.10 -10.31 4.33
N VAL A 190 14.40 -10.98 3.23
CA VAL A 190 15.65 -11.74 3.05
C VAL A 190 16.48 -11.08 1.97
N TYR A 191 17.79 -10.95 2.21
CA TYR A 191 18.74 -10.38 1.27
C TYR A 191 19.93 -11.31 1.05
N LEU A 192 20.57 -11.16 -0.10
CA LEU A 192 21.81 -11.81 -0.51
C LEU A 192 22.89 -10.77 -0.72
N SER A 193 24.06 -11.00 -0.15
CA SER A 193 25.31 -10.36 -0.54
C SER A 193 26.14 -11.32 -1.38
N ASP A 194 26.85 -10.81 -2.38
CA ASP A 194 27.86 -11.52 -3.17
C ASP A 194 29.27 -10.89 -3.04
N ASP A 195 29.42 -9.90 -2.16
CA ASP A 195 30.63 -9.09 -1.96
C ASP A 195 31.18 -9.15 -0.53
N GLY A 196 30.82 -10.19 0.23
CA GLY A 196 31.30 -10.39 1.60
C GLY A 196 30.61 -9.51 2.64
N GLY A 197 29.40 -9.03 2.34
CA GLY A 197 28.55 -8.25 3.23
C GLY A 197 28.71 -6.74 3.09
N ALA A 198 29.35 -6.26 2.02
CA ALA A 198 29.44 -4.83 1.76
C ALA A 198 28.14 -4.27 1.19
N THR A 199 27.44 -5.04 0.36
CA THR A 199 26.11 -4.72 -0.17
C THR A 199 25.17 -5.93 -0.07
N PHE A 200 23.87 -5.66 0.02
CA PHE A 200 22.82 -6.67 0.14
C PHE A 200 21.68 -6.35 -0.83
N LYS A 201 21.32 -7.31 -1.68
CA LYS A 201 20.20 -7.24 -2.62
C LYS A 201 19.05 -8.11 -2.13
N GLN A 202 17.83 -7.58 -2.16
CA GLN A 202 16.66 -8.30 -1.64
C GLN A 202 16.32 -9.51 -2.51
N LEU A 203 16.05 -10.65 -1.86
CA LEU A 203 15.57 -11.88 -2.50
C LEU A 203 14.09 -12.15 -2.21
N VAL A 204 13.63 -11.79 -1.00
CA VAL A 204 12.26 -12.07 -0.55
C VAL A 204 11.70 -10.86 0.17
N ARG A 205 10.45 -10.51 -0.14
CA ARG A 205 9.63 -9.55 0.59
C ARG A 205 8.55 -10.29 1.37
N GLY A 206 8.36 -9.96 2.66
CA GLY A 206 7.29 -10.52 3.48
C GLY A 206 7.50 -11.99 3.85
N ALA A 207 8.69 -12.32 4.36
CA ALA A 207 8.96 -13.61 4.97
C ALA A 207 8.15 -13.78 6.28
N PRO A 208 7.78 -15.01 6.68
CA PRO A 208 7.04 -15.24 7.94
C PRO A 208 7.87 -14.90 9.18
N ASP A 209 7.25 -14.68 10.32
CA ASP A 209 7.90 -14.29 11.60
C ASP A 209 8.83 -15.36 12.23
N GLY A 210 9.11 -16.44 11.49
CA GLY A 210 10.07 -17.48 11.88
C GLY A 210 9.92 -18.76 11.07
N GLY A 211 10.85 -19.69 11.28
CA GLY A 211 10.82 -21.01 10.65
C GLY A 211 11.64 -21.04 9.37
N SER A 212 10.98 -21.11 8.22
CA SER A 212 11.63 -21.28 6.92
C SER A 212 10.91 -20.52 5.82
N VAL A 213 11.69 -19.90 4.92
CA VAL A 213 11.20 -19.25 3.71
C VAL A 213 11.98 -19.71 2.49
N SER A 214 11.29 -19.86 1.37
CA SER A 214 11.90 -20.20 0.08
C SER A 214 12.46 -18.93 -0.56
N ALA A 215 13.78 -18.88 -0.78
CA ALA A 215 14.46 -17.83 -1.51
C ALA A 215 15.03 -18.38 -2.83
N PHE A 216 14.91 -17.63 -3.92
CA PHE A 216 15.59 -17.98 -5.17
C PHE A 216 16.99 -17.38 -5.17
N ILE A 217 18.00 -18.23 -5.30
CA ILE A 217 19.38 -17.80 -5.41
C ILE A 217 19.70 -17.68 -6.91
N PRO A 218 19.97 -16.47 -7.44
CA PRO A 218 20.33 -16.30 -8.85
C PRO A 218 21.74 -16.80 -9.15
N ASN A 219 22.08 -16.90 -10.44
CA ASN A 219 23.44 -17.25 -10.89
C ASN A 219 24.45 -16.13 -10.60
N LEU A 220 24.95 -16.10 -9.36
CA LEU A 220 25.99 -15.19 -8.86
C LEU A 220 27.15 -16.00 -8.25
N PRO A 221 27.96 -16.70 -9.07
CA PRO A 221 28.99 -17.58 -8.58
C PRO A 221 30.11 -16.85 -7.84
N GLY A 222 30.53 -17.41 -6.70
CA GLY A 222 31.56 -16.81 -5.84
C GLY A 222 31.60 -17.47 -4.47
N SER A 223 32.63 -17.17 -3.69
CA SER A 223 32.82 -17.69 -2.32
C SER A 223 32.57 -16.65 -1.22
N GLN A 224 32.00 -15.51 -1.59
CA GLN A 224 31.79 -14.35 -0.71
C GLN A 224 30.31 -14.11 -0.40
N SER A 225 29.46 -15.12 -0.59
CA SER A 225 28.03 -14.95 -0.43
C SER A 225 27.60 -14.99 1.04
N LEU A 226 26.67 -14.12 1.43
CA LEU A 226 26.03 -14.09 2.76
C LEU A 226 24.53 -13.90 2.60
N ILE A 227 23.73 -14.45 3.52
CA ILE A 227 22.32 -14.11 3.65
C ILE A 227 22.16 -13.15 4.83
N ARG A 228 21.29 -12.16 4.66
CA ARG A 228 20.76 -11.33 5.75
C ARG A 228 19.28 -11.59 5.88
N ILE A 229 18.82 -11.73 7.12
CA ILE A 229 17.41 -11.66 7.48
C ILE A 229 17.19 -10.37 8.27
N GLU A 230 16.18 -9.61 7.90
CA GLU A 230 15.80 -8.35 8.56
C GLU A 230 14.32 -8.41 8.93
N ALA A 231 14.01 -8.03 10.16
CA ALA A 231 12.67 -7.83 10.67
C ALA A 231 12.49 -6.37 11.06
N VAL A 232 11.29 -5.85 10.81
CA VAL A 232 10.85 -4.54 11.32
C VAL A 232 9.62 -4.80 12.17
N ASP A 233 9.62 -4.31 13.41
CA ASP A 233 8.45 -4.43 14.29
C ASP A 233 7.30 -3.49 13.87
N ASN A 234 6.17 -3.60 14.57
CA ASN A 234 5.03 -2.69 14.41
C ASN A 234 5.34 -1.23 14.80
N ALA A 235 6.51 -1.00 15.39
CA ALA A 235 7.04 0.29 15.77
C ALA A 235 8.16 0.81 14.83
N GLY A 236 8.38 0.14 13.69
CA GLY A 236 9.40 0.55 12.73
C GLY A 236 10.84 0.35 13.19
N ASN A 237 11.12 -0.29 14.33
CA ASN A 237 12.48 -0.60 14.72
C ASN A 237 13.03 -1.80 13.91
N PRO A 238 14.22 -1.67 13.31
CA PRO A 238 14.82 -2.75 12.53
C PRO A 238 15.71 -3.65 13.40
N GLY A 239 15.54 -4.97 13.27
CA GLY A 239 16.43 -5.99 13.80
C GLY A 239 16.89 -6.93 12.68
N SER A 240 18.16 -7.31 12.65
CA SER A 240 18.70 -8.16 11.59
C SER A 240 19.76 -9.13 12.08
N ASP A 241 19.96 -10.21 11.33
CA ASP A 241 21.10 -11.11 11.50
C ASP A 241 21.65 -11.56 10.14
N ASP A 242 22.96 -11.77 10.08
CA ASP A 242 23.71 -12.16 8.89
C ASP A 242 24.26 -13.58 9.05
N SER A 243 24.56 -14.25 7.94
CA SER A 243 25.32 -15.51 7.99
C SER A 243 26.64 -15.31 8.74
N ASN A 244 26.97 -16.22 9.67
CA ASN A 244 28.18 -16.13 10.50
C ASN A 244 29.49 -16.23 9.70
N ALA A 245 29.45 -16.85 8.51
CA ALA A 245 30.55 -16.86 7.56
C ALA A 245 30.01 -16.93 6.13
N THR A 246 30.88 -16.69 5.15
CA THR A 246 30.51 -16.77 3.74
C THR A 246 30.24 -18.20 3.30
N PHE A 247 29.36 -18.36 2.32
CA PHE A 247 29.14 -19.60 1.59
C PHE A 247 29.51 -19.45 0.11
N THR A 248 29.58 -20.57 -0.59
CA THR A 248 29.96 -20.63 -2.01
C THR A 248 28.76 -20.89 -2.90
N ILE A 249 28.53 -20.03 -3.88
CA ILE A 249 27.62 -20.27 -5.00
C ILE A 249 28.42 -20.83 -6.17
N LEU A 250 27.96 -21.95 -6.72
CA LEU A 250 28.61 -22.60 -7.86
C LEU A 250 28.16 -21.99 -9.18
N ALA A 251 29.08 -21.96 -10.15
CA ALA A 251 28.81 -21.43 -11.48
C ALA A 251 27.89 -22.33 -12.29
N GLN A 252 26.87 -21.73 -12.90
CA GLN A 252 26.11 -22.37 -13.96
C GLN A 252 26.89 -22.27 -15.29
N PRO A 253 27.15 -23.40 -15.98
CA PRO A 253 27.81 -23.35 -17.28
C PRO A 253 26.85 -22.84 -18.37
N GLY A 254 27.35 -21.93 -19.21
CA GLY A 254 26.72 -21.48 -20.46
C GLY A 254 27.70 -21.53 -21.62
N ARG A 255 27.26 -21.16 -22.83
CA ARG A 255 28.19 -20.93 -23.96
C ARG A 255 29.10 -19.74 -23.71
N VAL A 256 28.56 -18.70 -23.08
CA VAL A 256 29.31 -17.57 -22.54
C VAL A 256 29.25 -17.60 -21.01
N PRO A 257 30.33 -17.25 -20.30
CA PRO A 257 30.38 -17.27 -18.84
C PRO A 257 29.75 -16.00 -18.26
N SER A 258 28.44 -15.81 -18.45
CA SER A 258 27.68 -14.70 -17.87
C SER A 258 27.07 -15.07 -16.52
N THR A 259 26.76 -14.03 -15.75
CA THR A 259 26.15 -14.07 -14.43
C THR A 259 25.05 -13.00 -14.34
N LEU A 260 24.18 -13.07 -13.33
CA LEU A 260 23.16 -12.03 -13.14
C LEU A 260 23.80 -10.65 -12.92
N ALA A 261 25.01 -10.59 -12.34
CA ALA A 261 25.74 -9.33 -12.14
C ALA A 261 26.10 -8.63 -13.46
N ASP A 262 26.28 -9.36 -14.56
CA ASP A 262 26.57 -8.79 -15.88
C ASP A 262 25.33 -8.10 -16.50
N LEU A 263 24.14 -8.36 -15.97
CA LEU A 263 22.85 -7.83 -16.41
C LEU A 263 22.32 -6.73 -15.47
N ASP A 264 23.12 -6.34 -14.47
CA ASP A 264 22.77 -5.24 -13.56
C ASP A 264 22.85 -3.90 -14.31
N LEU A 265 21.69 -3.29 -14.55
CA LEU A 265 21.53 -2.07 -15.34
C LEU A 265 20.90 -0.98 -14.49
N SER A 266 21.30 0.27 -14.70
CA SER A 266 20.75 1.45 -14.02
C SER A 266 19.22 1.55 -14.07
N GLY A 267 18.64 2.28 -13.11
CA GLY A 267 17.20 2.45 -12.92
C GLY A 267 16.67 1.61 -11.75
N THR A 268 15.34 1.56 -11.60
CA THR A 268 14.68 0.81 -10.52
C THR A 268 15.02 -0.68 -10.55
N GLN A 269 15.61 -1.17 -9.47
CA GLN A 269 15.92 -2.60 -9.31
C GLN A 269 14.71 -3.37 -8.73
N PRO A 270 14.74 -4.72 -8.78
CA PRO A 270 13.73 -5.53 -8.13
C PRO A 270 13.59 -5.17 -6.65
N PHE A 271 12.35 -5.12 -6.17
CA PHE A 271 11.95 -4.67 -4.84
C PHE A 271 12.16 -3.18 -4.50
N GLU A 272 12.72 -2.36 -5.40
CA GLU A 272 12.83 -0.90 -5.19
C GLU A 272 11.63 -0.12 -5.76
N GLY A 273 10.87 -0.76 -6.65
CA GLY A 273 9.70 -0.18 -7.29
C GLY A 273 8.41 -0.35 -6.50
N ALA A 274 7.34 0.26 -7.02
CA ALA A 274 6.01 0.02 -6.49
C ALA A 274 5.55 -1.41 -6.81
N VAL A 275 4.74 -1.99 -5.91
CA VAL A 275 3.97 -3.17 -6.26
C VAL A 275 2.93 -2.75 -7.29
N LEU A 276 2.96 -3.39 -8.46
CA LEU A 276 1.97 -3.15 -9.50
C LEU A 276 0.65 -3.82 -9.13
N GLU A 277 -0.48 -3.34 -9.62
CA GLU A 277 -1.79 -3.94 -9.39
C GLU A 277 -2.09 -5.02 -10.43
N ASP A 278 -2.97 -5.97 -10.09
CA ASP A 278 -3.49 -6.88 -11.12
C ASP A 278 -4.53 -6.14 -11.99
N PRO A 279 -4.25 -5.89 -13.29
CA PRO A 279 -5.16 -5.15 -14.14
C PRO A 279 -6.49 -5.89 -14.37
N THR A 280 -6.52 -7.22 -14.17
CA THR A 280 -7.68 -8.08 -14.37
C THR A 280 -8.68 -8.05 -13.21
N THR A 281 -8.32 -7.43 -12.09
CA THR A 281 -9.19 -7.30 -10.92
C THR A 281 -9.43 -5.83 -10.57
N HIS A 282 -8.38 -4.99 -10.58
CA HIS A 282 -8.47 -3.61 -10.14
C HIS A 282 -8.90 -2.67 -11.27
N CYS A 283 -8.09 -2.54 -12.33
CA CYS A 283 -8.35 -1.56 -13.38
C CYS A 283 -9.62 -1.87 -14.18
N VAL A 284 -9.82 -3.15 -14.55
CA VAL A 284 -10.96 -3.57 -15.37
C VAL A 284 -12.32 -3.32 -14.71
N SER A 285 -12.37 -3.21 -13.38
CA SER A 285 -13.62 -2.97 -12.64
C SER A 285 -14.34 -1.69 -13.08
N CYS A 286 -13.57 -0.68 -13.51
CA CYS A 286 -14.07 0.60 -14.00
C CYS A 286 -13.66 0.90 -15.45
N HIS A 287 -12.54 0.34 -15.93
CA HIS A 287 -11.94 0.64 -17.24
C HIS A 287 -12.11 -0.48 -18.28
N GLY A 288 -13.05 -1.40 -18.07
CA GLY A 288 -13.39 -2.42 -19.06
C GLY A 288 -14.85 -2.88 -19.04
N ASN A 289 -15.21 -3.66 -20.05
CA ASN A 289 -16.50 -4.26 -20.33
C ASN A 289 -17.70 -3.30 -20.46
N TYR A 290 -17.48 -2.02 -20.74
CA TYR A 290 -18.53 -1.01 -20.98
C TYR A 290 -18.67 -0.61 -22.46
N ASP A 291 -17.59 -0.63 -23.23
CA ASP A 291 -17.58 -0.43 -24.68
C ASP A 291 -16.31 -1.04 -25.30
N ALA A 292 -16.43 -2.26 -25.83
CA ALA A 292 -15.31 -3.00 -26.42
C ALA A 292 -14.56 -2.26 -27.56
N THR A 293 -15.14 -1.19 -28.13
CA THR A 293 -14.48 -0.40 -29.18
C THR A 293 -13.79 0.86 -28.68
N HIS A 294 -14.10 1.34 -27.47
CA HIS A 294 -13.58 2.60 -26.93
C HIS A 294 -13.04 2.50 -25.50
N GLU A 295 -12.97 1.30 -24.94
CA GLU A 295 -12.41 1.09 -23.61
C GLU A 295 -10.91 0.70 -23.64
N PRO A 296 -10.14 1.10 -22.62
CA PRO A 296 -8.74 0.73 -22.51
C PRO A 296 -8.51 -0.79 -22.40
N TRP A 297 -9.38 -1.50 -21.68
CA TRP A 297 -9.20 -2.92 -21.37
C TRP A 297 -9.09 -3.82 -22.61
N GLU A 298 -10.10 -3.84 -23.48
CA GLU A 298 -10.15 -4.72 -24.65
C GLU A 298 -8.99 -4.43 -25.63
N THR A 299 -8.68 -3.15 -25.85
CA THR A 299 -7.60 -2.74 -26.75
C THR A 299 -6.22 -3.12 -26.22
N TRP A 300 -5.99 -2.97 -24.91
CA TRP A 300 -4.76 -3.42 -24.26
C TRP A 300 -4.64 -4.95 -24.24
N GLN A 301 -5.72 -5.68 -23.92
CA GLN A 301 -5.71 -7.13 -23.77
C GLN A 301 -5.29 -7.84 -25.07
N GLY A 302 -5.72 -7.32 -26.23
CA GLY A 302 -5.32 -7.82 -27.55
C GLY A 302 -4.00 -7.30 -28.09
N SER A 303 -3.36 -6.34 -27.41
CA SER A 303 -2.13 -5.71 -27.87
C SER A 303 -0.87 -6.55 -27.58
N MET A 304 0.25 -6.19 -28.20
CA MET A 304 1.55 -6.79 -27.87
C MET A 304 1.98 -6.51 -26.42
N MET A 305 1.51 -5.43 -25.80
CA MET A 305 1.82 -5.08 -24.41
C MET A 305 1.16 -6.07 -23.44
N GLY A 306 -0.15 -6.30 -23.58
CA GLY A 306 -0.91 -7.26 -22.77
C GLY A 306 -0.57 -8.73 -23.04
N GLN A 307 0.21 -9.01 -24.09
CA GLN A 307 0.66 -10.36 -24.47
C GLN A 307 2.18 -10.56 -24.27
N ALA A 308 2.91 -9.54 -23.81
CA ALA A 308 4.37 -9.52 -23.77
C ALA A 308 5.00 -10.67 -22.94
N ALA A 309 4.30 -11.14 -21.90
CA ALA A 309 4.71 -12.28 -21.05
C ALA A 309 3.78 -13.51 -21.19
N ARG A 310 3.05 -13.61 -22.30
CA ARG A 310 2.21 -14.78 -22.66
C ARG A 310 2.69 -15.47 -23.93
N ASP A 311 3.45 -14.77 -24.76
CA ASP A 311 3.94 -15.27 -26.03
C ASP A 311 4.86 -16.49 -25.83
N PRO A 312 4.48 -17.69 -26.31
CA PRO A 312 5.35 -18.87 -26.23
C PRO A 312 6.64 -18.71 -27.05
N LEU A 313 6.65 -17.89 -28.10
CA LEU A 313 7.87 -17.60 -28.87
C LEU A 313 8.86 -16.79 -28.03
N PHE A 314 8.37 -15.83 -27.23
CA PHE A 314 9.18 -15.10 -26.27
C PHE A 314 9.87 -16.04 -25.29
N PHE A 315 9.13 -16.93 -24.61
CA PHE A 315 9.74 -17.86 -23.65
C PHE A 315 10.68 -18.88 -24.30
N ALA A 316 10.41 -19.29 -25.54
CA ALA A 316 11.35 -20.12 -26.29
C ALA A 316 12.67 -19.38 -26.55
N ALA A 317 12.61 -18.09 -26.86
CA ALA A 317 13.80 -17.26 -27.03
C ALA A 317 14.54 -17.03 -25.71
N VAL A 318 13.82 -16.74 -24.61
CA VAL A 318 14.40 -16.62 -23.26
C VAL A 318 15.10 -17.91 -22.85
N ALA A 319 14.49 -19.07 -23.09
CA ALA A 319 15.11 -20.37 -22.77
C ALA A 319 16.42 -20.62 -23.54
N ILE A 320 16.50 -20.21 -24.81
CA ILE A 320 17.74 -20.30 -25.59
C ILE A 320 18.77 -19.29 -25.06
N ALA A 321 18.35 -18.06 -24.77
CA ALA A 321 19.21 -17.03 -24.21
C ALA A 321 19.84 -17.49 -22.89
N GLU A 322 19.06 -18.08 -21.98
CA GLU A 322 19.54 -18.62 -20.70
C GLU A 322 20.50 -19.82 -20.87
N GLN A 323 20.29 -20.66 -21.89
CA GLN A 323 21.21 -21.77 -22.19
C GLN A 323 22.57 -21.27 -22.70
N ASP A 324 22.54 -20.23 -23.52
CA ASP A 324 23.74 -19.68 -24.13
C ASP A 324 24.47 -18.72 -23.17
N ALA A 325 23.73 -17.88 -22.46
CA ALA A 325 24.18 -16.84 -21.54
C ALA A 325 23.33 -16.85 -20.25
N PRO A 326 23.68 -17.68 -19.25
CA PRO A 326 22.98 -17.74 -17.97
C PRO A 326 22.78 -16.35 -17.33
N GLY A 327 21.54 -16.05 -16.91
CA GLY A 327 21.16 -14.76 -16.33
C GLY A 327 20.63 -13.72 -17.33
N ALA A 328 20.82 -13.90 -18.64
CA ALA A 328 20.38 -12.95 -19.68
C ALA A 328 18.84 -12.73 -19.73
N GLY A 329 18.07 -13.72 -19.30
CA GLY A 329 16.62 -13.67 -19.26
C GLY A 329 16.07 -12.61 -18.30
N ASP A 330 16.80 -12.28 -17.23
CA ASP A 330 16.43 -11.21 -16.29
C ASP A 330 16.23 -9.86 -17.01
N LEU A 331 17.11 -9.53 -17.96
CA LEU A 331 16.96 -8.35 -18.83
C LEU A 331 15.69 -8.43 -19.70
N CYS A 332 15.35 -9.61 -20.22
CA CYS A 332 14.15 -9.80 -21.01
C CYS A 332 12.89 -9.57 -20.15
N LEU A 333 12.89 -10.14 -18.94
CA LEU A 333 11.78 -10.05 -18.00
C LEU A 333 11.53 -8.62 -17.52
N ARG A 334 12.59 -7.82 -17.36
CA ARG A 334 12.49 -6.38 -17.04
C ARG A 334 11.50 -5.62 -17.93
N CYS A 335 11.54 -5.87 -19.22
CA CYS A 335 10.69 -5.17 -20.19
C CYS A 335 9.37 -5.91 -20.47
N HIS A 336 9.39 -7.24 -20.49
CA HIS A 336 8.23 -8.03 -20.88
C HIS A 336 7.25 -8.28 -19.74
N THR A 337 7.71 -8.18 -18.49
CA THR A 337 6.89 -8.32 -17.28
C THR A 337 7.36 -7.34 -16.20
N PRO A 338 7.11 -6.03 -16.35
CA PRO A 338 7.58 -5.02 -15.39
C PRO A 338 7.09 -5.25 -13.96
N GLY A 339 5.92 -5.87 -13.76
CA GLY A 339 5.43 -6.29 -12.43
C GLY A 339 6.28 -7.42 -11.84
N GLY A 340 6.56 -8.44 -12.64
CA GLY A 340 7.47 -9.53 -12.25
C GLY A 340 8.89 -9.04 -11.94
N TRP A 341 9.39 -8.03 -12.67
CA TRP A 341 10.66 -7.36 -12.36
C TRP A 341 10.62 -6.61 -11.03
N GLN A 342 9.69 -5.67 -10.87
CA GLN A 342 9.61 -4.82 -9.67
C GLN A 342 9.36 -5.63 -8.39
N GLU A 343 8.72 -6.78 -8.49
CA GLU A 343 8.42 -7.65 -7.36
C GLU A 343 9.41 -8.82 -7.19
N GLY A 344 10.58 -8.77 -7.85
CA GLY A 344 11.68 -9.73 -7.60
C GLY A 344 11.58 -11.08 -8.29
N ARG A 345 10.55 -11.32 -9.09
CA ARG A 345 10.31 -12.61 -9.74
C ARG A 345 11.16 -12.83 -11.00
N SER A 346 11.91 -11.81 -11.44
CA SER A 346 12.92 -11.94 -12.49
C SER A 346 14.25 -12.52 -12.01
N LEU A 347 14.48 -12.60 -10.69
CA LEU A 347 15.66 -13.26 -10.11
C LEU A 347 15.80 -14.71 -10.62
N ASP A 348 14.65 -15.37 -10.86
CA ASP A 348 14.58 -16.52 -11.75
C ASP A 348 14.52 -16.05 -13.21
N ALA A 349 15.71 -15.89 -13.81
CA ALA A 349 15.88 -15.42 -15.18
C ALA A 349 15.17 -16.29 -16.24
N SER A 350 14.76 -17.52 -15.89
CA SER A 350 13.94 -18.37 -16.77
C SER A 350 12.46 -17.94 -16.85
N GLY A 351 12.01 -17.10 -15.89
CA GLY A 351 10.61 -16.72 -15.72
C GLY A 351 9.76 -17.78 -15.02
N GLY A 352 10.38 -18.79 -14.38
CA GLY A 352 9.68 -19.86 -13.67
C GLY A 352 8.89 -19.37 -12.45
N GLN A 353 9.31 -18.27 -11.83
CA GLN A 353 8.60 -17.64 -10.70
C GLN A 353 7.46 -16.70 -11.10
N LEU A 354 7.25 -16.43 -12.39
CA LEU A 354 6.19 -15.52 -12.83
C LEU A 354 4.80 -16.06 -12.53
N THR A 355 4.00 -15.24 -11.86
CA THR A 355 2.60 -15.49 -11.50
C THR A 355 1.65 -15.21 -12.65
N ALA A 356 0.36 -15.49 -12.45
CA ALA A 356 -0.70 -15.15 -13.42
C ALA A 356 -0.81 -13.63 -13.66
N LYS A 357 -0.54 -12.83 -12.63
CA LYS A 357 -0.51 -11.36 -12.71
C LYS A 357 0.68 -10.89 -13.56
N ASP A 358 1.87 -11.44 -13.34
CA ASP A 358 3.07 -11.05 -14.12
C ASP A 358 2.91 -11.40 -15.61
N ARG A 359 2.20 -12.49 -15.89
CA ARG A 359 1.82 -12.91 -17.25
C ARG A 359 0.76 -12.00 -17.90
N GLN A 360 0.35 -10.91 -17.27
CA GLN A 360 -0.38 -9.82 -17.95
C GLN A 360 0.55 -8.93 -18.79
N GLY A 361 1.87 -9.16 -18.76
CA GLY A 361 2.84 -8.46 -19.59
C GLY A 361 3.10 -7.03 -19.11
N VAL A 362 3.07 -6.07 -20.02
CA VAL A 362 3.20 -4.64 -19.70
C VAL A 362 1.83 -4.13 -19.22
N GLN A 363 1.68 -4.04 -17.89
CA GLN A 363 0.44 -3.66 -17.21
C GLN A 363 0.18 -2.14 -17.29
N CYS A 364 -1.08 -1.73 -17.05
CA CYS A 364 -1.53 -0.34 -17.17
C CYS A 364 -0.68 0.61 -16.32
N ASP A 365 -0.52 0.25 -15.05
CA ASP A 365 0.22 1.01 -14.05
C ASP A 365 1.73 1.07 -14.31
N SER A 366 2.31 0.04 -14.95
CA SER A 366 3.70 0.11 -15.40
C SER A 366 3.93 1.30 -16.33
N CYS A 367 2.97 1.65 -17.20
CA CYS A 367 3.07 2.82 -18.05
C CYS A 367 2.58 4.08 -17.35
N HIS A 368 1.46 4.01 -16.62
CA HIS A 368 0.81 5.17 -16.00
C HIS A 368 1.47 5.63 -14.68
N ARG A 369 2.44 4.88 -14.15
CA ARG A 369 3.28 5.25 -13.01
C ARG A 369 4.75 5.39 -13.40
N MET A 370 5.07 5.25 -14.70
CA MET A 370 6.41 5.51 -15.18
C MET A 370 6.68 7.01 -15.11
N VAL A 371 7.78 7.34 -14.47
CA VAL A 371 8.24 8.71 -14.28
C VAL A 371 9.65 8.85 -14.82
N ASP A 372 10.04 10.08 -15.18
CA ASP A 372 11.45 10.37 -15.40
C ASP A 372 12.27 10.01 -14.15
N HIS A 373 13.38 9.31 -14.34
CA HIS A 373 14.30 8.98 -13.27
C HIS A 373 14.99 10.25 -12.72
N ASP A 374 15.16 11.27 -13.57
CA ASP A 374 15.76 12.54 -13.19
C ASP A 374 14.68 13.46 -12.58
N TYR A 375 14.52 13.38 -11.26
CA TYR A 375 13.60 14.28 -10.56
C TYR A 375 14.02 15.75 -10.73
N VAL A 376 13.12 16.56 -11.30
CA VAL A 376 13.27 18.01 -11.40
C VAL A 376 12.25 18.70 -10.48
N PRO A 377 12.70 19.42 -9.43
CA PRO A 377 11.79 20.09 -8.50
C PRO A 377 10.82 21.04 -9.20
N GLY A 378 9.53 20.91 -8.88
CA GLY A 378 8.47 21.76 -9.43
C GLY A 378 8.04 21.43 -10.85
N VAL A 379 8.59 20.37 -11.45
CA VAL A 379 8.17 19.84 -12.75
C VAL A 379 7.47 18.51 -12.52
N SER A 380 6.28 18.35 -13.13
CA SER A 380 5.59 17.07 -13.15
C SER A 380 6.52 16.02 -13.77
N PRO A 381 6.75 14.88 -13.11
CA PRO A 381 7.57 13.81 -13.68
C PRO A 381 6.82 12.98 -14.75
N VAL A 382 5.55 13.33 -15.02
CA VAL A 382 4.67 12.84 -16.09
C VAL A 382 4.26 13.93 -17.06
#